data_AF-A0A7V5C478-F1
#
_entry.id   AF-A0A7V5C478-F1
#
_cell.length_a   1.000
_cell.length_b   1.000
_cell.length_c   1.000
_cell.angle_alpha   90.00
_cell.angle_beta   90.00
_cell.angle_gamma   90.00
#
_symmetry.space_group_name_H-M   'P 1'
#
loop_
_entity.id
_entity.type
_entity.pdbx_description
1 polymer ?
#
loop_
_entity_poly.entity_id
_entity_poly.type
_entity_poly.pdbx_seq_one_letter_code
_entity_poly.pdbx_strand_id
1 'polypeptide(L)'
;MMDYDSIDTTITTLGEAKISSPVSHEKSRVYGRRFVSDTDRVLIDTDPDRLIAKVREGKEIHSFELAGPRRKIYFDPVKLRCGLVTCGGLCPGLNDIIRAIVLELYHCYGVRNIYGFRYGLQGFVAEYGHDYMELKPASV
;
A
#
# COMPACT_ATOMS: atom_id res chain seq x y z
N MET A 1 23.33 -17.13 9.41
CA MET A 1 23.13 -16.18 8.30
C MET A 1 21.97 -16.73 7.49
N MET A 2 20.85 -16.02 7.37
CA MET A 2 19.71 -16.54 6.61
C MET A 2 20.12 -16.69 5.15
N ASP A 3 19.95 -17.90 4.63
CA ASP A 3 20.21 -18.21 3.23
C ASP A 3 19.04 -17.66 2.41
N TYR A 4 19.32 -16.61 1.65
CA TYR A 4 18.33 -15.90 0.84
C TYR A 4 18.26 -16.45 -0.59
N ASP A 5 18.85 -17.61 -0.86
CA ASP A 5 18.96 -18.18 -2.20
C ASP A 5 17.61 -18.58 -2.84
N SER A 6 16.48 -18.43 -2.14
CA SER A 6 15.13 -18.64 -2.69
C SER A 6 14.03 -17.79 -2.04
N ILE A 7 14.14 -16.46 -2.10
CA ILE A 7 13.02 -15.58 -1.69
C ILE A 7 12.05 -15.36 -2.85
N ASP A 8 10.81 -15.82 -2.70
CA ASP A 8 9.71 -15.35 -3.55
C ASP A 8 9.31 -13.92 -3.12
N THR A 9 9.45 -12.98 -4.05
CA THR A 9 9.16 -11.56 -3.86
C THR A 9 8.06 -11.07 -4.79
N THR A 10 7.29 -12.00 -5.35
CA THR A 10 6.18 -11.68 -6.25
C THR A 10 4.98 -11.12 -5.48
N ILE A 11 4.33 -10.11 -6.07
CA ILE A 11 3.12 -9.50 -5.52
C ILE A 11 1.94 -9.97 -6.37
N THR A 12 0.91 -10.50 -5.71
CA THR A 12 -0.31 -10.91 -6.40
C THR A 12 -1.10 -9.69 -6.88
N THR A 13 -1.70 -9.80 -8.06
CA THR A 13 -2.55 -8.75 -8.63
C THR A 13 -3.99 -9.25 -8.76
N LEU A 14 -4.94 -8.33 -8.68
CA LEU A 14 -6.36 -8.64 -8.83
C LEU A 14 -6.81 -8.73 -10.30
N GLY A 15 -5.90 -8.43 -11.23
CA GLY A 15 -6.16 -8.36 -12.66
C GLY A 15 -5.58 -7.08 -13.28
N GLU A 16 -5.94 -6.84 -14.54
CA GLU A 16 -5.43 -5.73 -15.34
C GLU A 16 -5.94 -4.36 -14.83
N ALA A 17 -5.02 -3.45 -14.51
CA ALA A 17 -5.34 -2.08 -14.10
C ALA A 17 -5.67 -1.18 -15.30
N LYS A 18 -6.93 -0.79 -15.46
CA LYS A 18 -7.42 -0.04 -16.64
C LYS A 18 -7.67 1.44 -16.36
N ILE A 19 -7.91 1.79 -15.11
CA ILE A 19 -8.42 3.10 -14.71
C ILE A 19 -7.23 4.06 -14.54
N SER A 20 -7.29 5.24 -15.13
CA SER A 20 -6.25 6.26 -14.91
C SER A 20 -6.27 6.72 -13.47
N SER A 21 -5.11 6.71 -12.82
CA SER A 21 -5.00 7.17 -11.43
C SER A 21 -5.36 8.66 -11.34
N PRO A 22 -6.20 9.07 -10.36
CA PRO A 22 -6.57 10.46 -10.14
C PRO A 22 -5.44 11.29 -9.53
N VAL A 23 -4.39 10.63 -9.03
CA VAL A 23 -3.22 11.27 -8.41
C VAL A 23 -2.37 11.92 -9.51
N SER A 24 -2.72 13.14 -9.94
CA SER A 24 -1.99 13.85 -11.00
C SER A 24 -0.80 14.67 -10.45
N HIS A 25 0.22 14.82 -11.29
CA HIS A 25 1.44 15.57 -11.02
C HIS A 25 1.20 17.06 -10.68
N GLU A 26 0.08 17.65 -11.09
CA GLU A 26 -0.08 19.10 -11.13
C GLU A 26 -0.71 19.71 -9.86
N LYS A 27 -1.47 18.93 -9.08
CA LYS A 27 -2.17 19.45 -7.89
C LYS A 27 -1.52 19.05 -6.56
N SER A 28 -0.51 18.17 -6.58
CA SER A 28 0.29 17.86 -5.41
C SER A 28 1.44 18.84 -5.28
N ARG A 29 1.27 19.89 -4.47
CA ARG A 29 2.32 20.86 -4.09
C ARG A 29 3.45 20.23 -3.25
N VAL A 30 3.47 18.91 -3.13
CA VAL A 30 4.46 18.13 -2.41
C VAL A 30 5.21 17.29 -3.45
N TYR A 31 6.39 17.77 -3.84
CA TYR A 31 7.47 17.08 -4.55
C TYR A 31 7.04 15.98 -5.54
N GLY A 32 6.97 16.34 -6.82
CA GLY A 32 6.92 15.47 -8.01
C GLY A 32 6.91 13.96 -7.76
N ARG A 33 5.76 13.41 -7.35
CA ARG A 33 5.57 11.96 -7.21
C ARG A 33 5.64 11.34 -8.61
N ARG A 34 6.83 10.88 -9.00
CA ARG A 34 7.02 10.08 -10.21
C ARG A 34 6.21 8.80 -10.03
N PHE A 35 5.25 8.56 -10.92
CA PHE A 35 4.61 7.25 -10.99
C PHE A 35 5.68 6.18 -11.20
N VAL A 36 5.59 5.10 -10.44
CA VAL A 36 6.50 3.95 -10.57
C VAL A 36 5.83 2.85 -11.40
N SER A 37 6.65 1.99 -12.00
CA SER A 37 6.23 0.81 -12.75
C SER A 37 6.22 -0.42 -11.84
N ASP A 38 5.42 -1.43 -12.20
CA ASP A 38 5.46 -2.75 -11.53
C ASP A 38 6.80 -3.47 -11.79
N THR A 39 7.57 -2.99 -12.76
CA THR A 39 8.94 -3.43 -13.05
C THR A 39 10.02 -2.66 -12.29
N ASP A 40 9.67 -1.60 -11.55
CA ASP A 40 10.65 -0.85 -10.76
C ASP A 40 10.97 -1.67 -9.50
N ARG A 41 12.25 -1.95 -9.29
CA ARG A 41 12.71 -2.88 -8.23
C ARG A 41 13.72 -2.21 -7.29
N VAL A 42 13.72 -2.65 -6.03
CA VAL A 42 14.69 -2.27 -5.00
C VAL A 42 15.49 -3.50 -4.59
N LEU A 43 16.82 -3.45 -4.67
CA LEU A 43 17.67 -4.59 -4.33
C LEU A 43 17.56 -4.96 -2.85
N ILE A 44 17.55 -6.27 -2.57
CA ILE A 44 17.55 -6.80 -1.20
C ILE A 44 18.97 -6.75 -0.62
N ASP A 45 19.93 -7.28 -1.38
CA ASP A 45 21.34 -7.19 -1.05
C ASP A 45 21.92 -5.94 -1.70
N THR A 46 22.57 -5.10 -0.90
CA THR A 46 23.21 -3.86 -1.36
C THR A 46 24.73 -3.92 -1.28
N ASP A 47 25.31 -5.06 -0.90
CA ASP A 47 26.75 -5.29 -0.90
C ASP A 47 27.26 -5.43 -2.35
N PRO A 48 28.10 -4.49 -2.84
CA PRO A 48 28.56 -4.51 -4.23
C PRO A 48 29.35 -5.77 -4.61
N ASP A 49 30.18 -6.28 -3.71
CA ASP A 49 31.06 -7.42 -4.02
C ASP A 49 30.23 -8.70 -4.19
N ARG A 50 29.21 -8.88 -3.34
CA ARG A 50 28.27 -10.01 -3.45
C ARG A 50 27.40 -9.91 -4.69
N LEU A 51 26.92 -8.71 -5.02
CA LEU A 51 26.15 -8.49 -6.23
C LEU A 51 26.98 -8.81 -7.48
N ILE A 52 28.22 -8.32 -7.54
CA ILE A 52 29.14 -8.62 -8.65
C ILE A 52 29.41 -10.12 -8.76
N ALA A 53 29.62 -10.82 -7.64
CA ALA A 53 29.79 -12.27 -7.64
C ALA A 53 28.55 -12.99 -8.19
N LYS A 54 27.34 -12.65 -7.72
CA LYS A 54 26.09 -13.23 -8.21
C LYS A 54 25.89 -12.98 -9.71
N VAL A 55 26.17 -11.77 -10.19
CA VAL A 55 26.11 -11.43 -11.62
C VAL A 55 27.09 -12.26 -12.43
N ARG A 56 28.35 -12.41 -11.97
CA ARG A 56 29.37 -13.23 -12.65
C ARG A 56 29.00 -14.71 -12.70
N GLU A 57 28.35 -15.21 -11.66
CA GLU A 57 27.85 -16.58 -11.57
C GLU A 57 26.54 -16.80 -12.35
N GLY A 58 25.96 -15.74 -12.95
CA GLY A 58 24.68 -15.80 -13.66
C GLY A 58 23.49 -16.08 -12.74
N LYS A 59 23.64 -15.82 -11.44
CA LYS A 59 22.59 -16.02 -10.44
C LYS A 59 21.58 -14.87 -10.47
N GLU A 60 20.35 -15.18 -10.08
CA GLU A 60 19.29 -14.18 -9.96
C GLU A 60 19.63 -13.16 -8.85
N ILE A 61 19.30 -11.89 -9.13
CA ILE A 61 19.42 -10.81 -8.16
C ILE A 61 18.06 -10.59 -7.50
N HIS A 62 17.96 -10.94 -6.23
CA HIS A 62 16.72 -10.71 -5.48
C HIS A 62 16.48 -9.22 -5.24
N SER A 63 15.23 -8.83 -5.42
CA SER A 63 14.76 -7.46 -5.28
C SER A 63 13.32 -7.46 -4.79
N PHE A 64 12.84 -6.37 -4.19
CA PHE A 64 11.43 -6.11 -3.93
C PHE A 64 10.83 -5.20 -4.99
N GLU A 65 9.52 -5.25 -5.18
CA GLU A 65 8.80 -4.28 -5.99
C GLU A 65 8.81 -2.91 -5.30
N LEU A 66 9.07 -1.84 -6.05
CA LEU A 66 9.03 -0.49 -5.51
C LEU A 66 7.58 -0.05 -5.26
N ALA A 67 7.25 0.22 -4.00
CA ALA A 67 5.95 0.81 -3.63
C ALA A 67 5.84 2.25 -4.13
N GLY A 68 4.65 2.65 -4.57
CA GLY A 68 4.40 4.01 -5.05
C GLY A 68 3.12 4.13 -5.87
N PRO A 69 2.71 5.35 -6.23
CA PRO A 69 1.54 5.54 -7.08
C PRO A 69 1.80 4.93 -8.48
N ARG A 70 0.78 4.28 -9.04
CA ARG A 70 0.79 3.75 -10.42
C ARG A 70 -0.03 4.65 -11.34
N ARG A 71 0.37 4.75 -12.62
CA ARG A 71 -0.38 5.52 -13.64
C ARG A 71 -1.79 4.96 -13.86
N LYS A 72 -1.92 3.65 -13.74
CA LYS A 72 -3.16 2.91 -13.87
C LYS A 72 -3.45 2.17 -12.56
N ILE A 73 -4.71 2.16 -12.15
CA ILE A 73 -5.21 1.49 -10.95
C ILE A 73 -6.34 0.53 -11.31
N TYR A 74 -6.56 -0.46 -10.45
CA TYR A 74 -7.58 -1.50 -10.65
C TYR A 74 -8.98 -1.02 -10.25
N PHE A 75 -9.10 -0.33 -9.12
CA PHE A 75 -10.38 0.12 -8.58
C PHE A 75 -10.80 1.51 -9.09
N ASP A 76 -12.09 1.68 -9.34
CA ASP A 76 -12.72 2.98 -9.58
C ASP A 76 -12.96 3.68 -8.23
N PRO A 77 -12.25 4.79 -7.92
CA PRO A 77 -12.34 5.42 -6.62
C PRO A 77 -13.75 5.90 -6.25
N VAL A 78 -14.58 6.23 -7.26
CA VAL A 78 -15.95 6.72 -7.04
C VAL A 78 -16.86 5.60 -6.52
N LYS A 79 -16.60 4.35 -6.91
CA LYS A 79 -17.39 3.17 -6.54
C LYS A 79 -16.82 2.43 -5.33
N LEU A 80 -15.61 2.80 -4.91
CA LEU A 80 -14.87 2.09 -3.89
C LEU A 80 -15.46 2.34 -2.49
N ARG A 81 -15.47 1.28 -1.68
CA ARG A 81 -15.76 1.30 -0.25
C ARG A 81 -14.55 0.72 0.47
N CYS A 82 -13.93 1.51 1.34
CA CYS A 82 -12.71 1.13 2.04
C CYS A 82 -13.01 0.83 3.51
N GLY A 83 -12.57 -0.33 4.00
CA GLY A 83 -12.59 -0.69 5.41
C GLY A 83 -11.19 -0.61 6.01
N LEU A 84 -11.05 0.05 7.16
CA LEU A 84 -9.85 0.10 7.97
C LEU A 84 -10.10 -0.64 9.27
N VAL A 85 -9.15 -1.48 9.68
CA VAL A 85 -9.17 -2.18 10.96
C VAL A 85 -7.76 -2.20 11.54
N THR A 86 -7.66 -2.11 12.85
CA THR A 86 -6.40 -2.25 13.58
C THR A 86 -6.50 -3.44 14.50
N CYS A 87 -5.55 -4.38 14.39
CA CYS A 87 -5.56 -5.64 15.13
C CYS A 87 -4.33 -5.75 16.03
N GLY A 88 -4.46 -6.51 17.12
CA GLY A 88 -3.37 -6.72 18.08
C GLY A 88 -3.27 -5.63 19.13
N GLY A 89 -2.08 -5.50 19.73
CA GLY A 89 -1.79 -4.49 20.74
C GLY A 89 -1.70 -3.08 20.16
N LEU A 90 -1.89 -2.07 21.03
CA LEU A 90 -1.73 -0.68 20.65
C LEU A 90 -0.24 -0.33 20.50
N CYS A 91 0.09 0.42 19.47
CA CYS A 91 1.43 0.93 19.20
C CYS A 91 1.35 2.46 18.95
N PRO A 92 2.29 3.27 19.47
CA PRO A 92 2.38 4.68 19.12
C PRO A 92 2.39 4.91 17.59
N GLY A 93 1.64 5.91 17.12
CA GLY A 93 1.53 6.25 15.69
C GLY A 93 0.40 5.55 14.93
N LEU A 94 -0.38 4.67 15.57
CA LEU A 94 -1.52 4.02 14.93
C LEU A 94 -2.55 5.02 14.37
N ASN A 95 -2.84 6.08 15.12
CA ASN A 95 -3.78 7.12 14.69
C ASN A 95 -3.23 7.95 13.53
N ASP A 96 -1.92 8.24 13.52
CA ASP A 96 -1.26 8.90 12.39
C ASP A 96 -1.36 8.07 11.11
N ILE A 97 -1.24 6.73 11.21
CA ILE A 97 -1.43 5.81 10.07
C ILE A 97 -2.88 5.88 9.57
N ILE A 98 -3.87 5.77 10.47
CA ILE A 98 -5.30 5.86 10.12
C ILE A 98 -5.57 7.19 9.40
N ARG A 99 -5.12 8.29 9.99
CA ARG A 99 -5.29 9.64 9.45
C ARG A 99 -4.64 9.78 8.07
N ALA A 100 -3.41 9.31 7.89
CA ALA A 100 -2.72 9.39 6.61
C ALA A 100 -3.47 8.62 5.50
N ILE A 101 -3.94 7.40 5.80
CA ILE A 101 -4.72 6.59 4.85
C ILE A 101 -6.03 7.31 4.48
N VAL A 102 -6.78 7.81 5.47
CA VAL A 102 -8.06 8.48 5.25
C VAL A 102 -7.88 9.75 4.41
N LEU A 103 -6.86 10.56 4.69
CA LEU A 103 -6.58 11.79 3.93
C LEU A 103 -6.14 11.50 2.49
N GLU A 104 -5.29 10.50 2.26
CA GLU A 104 -4.85 10.12 0.91
C GLU A 104 -6.04 9.57 0.09
N LEU A 105 -6.84 8.66 0.68
CA LEU A 105 -8.05 8.13 0.04
C LEU A 105 -9.03 9.26 -0.32
N TYR A 106 -9.27 10.19 0.62
CA TYR A 106 -10.26 11.24 0.44
C TYR A 106 -9.80 12.35 -0.52
N HIS A 107 -8.59 12.89 -0.32
CA HIS A 107 -8.13 14.06 -1.07
C HIS A 107 -7.41 13.71 -2.36
N CYS A 108 -6.61 12.64 -2.39
CA CYS A 108 -5.81 12.28 -3.56
C CYS A 108 -6.56 11.32 -4.49
N TYR A 109 -7.31 10.37 -3.93
CA TYR A 109 -8.08 9.40 -4.73
C TYR A 109 -9.57 9.74 -4.87
N GLY A 110 -10.12 10.63 -4.06
CA GLY A 110 -11.52 11.05 -4.16
C GLY A 110 -12.52 10.03 -3.59
N VAL A 111 -12.06 9.03 -2.83
CA VAL A 111 -12.92 8.04 -2.17
C VAL A 111 -13.76 8.74 -1.09
N ARG A 112 -15.05 8.39 -1.01
CA ARG A 112 -16.01 8.99 -0.06
C ARG A 112 -16.56 8.01 0.96
N ASN A 113 -16.50 6.72 0.68
CA ASN A 113 -17.01 5.66 1.55
C ASN A 113 -15.84 4.99 2.28
N ILE A 114 -15.47 5.51 3.45
CA ILE A 114 -14.35 5.01 4.26
C ILE A 114 -14.89 4.67 5.64
N TYR A 115 -14.64 3.44 6.09
CA TYR A 115 -15.22 2.86 7.30
C TYR A 115 -14.12 2.34 8.23
N GLY A 116 -14.20 2.66 9.51
CA GLY A 116 -13.36 2.11 10.58
C GLY A 116 -14.10 1.01 11.33
N PHE A 117 -13.56 -0.21 11.30
CA PHE A 117 -14.06 -1.34 12.06
C PHE A 117 -13.44 -1.34 13.46
N ARG A 118 -14.31 -1.31 14.47
CA ARG A 118 -13.89 -1.20 15.88
C ARG A 118 -13.53 -2.56 16.46
N TYR A 119 -12.62 -2.56 17.44
CA TYR A 119 -12.25 -3.75 18.22
C TYR A 119 -11.60 -4.87 17.39
N GLY A 120 -10.77 -4.50 16.40
CA GLY A 120 -10.05 -5.46 15.56
C GLY A 120 -10.98 -6.31 14.69
N LEU A 121 -10.63 -7.58 14.50
CA LEU A 121 -11.41 -8.48 13.66
C LEU A 121 -12.84 -8.74 14.17
N GLN A 122 -13.09 -8.54 15.48
CA GLN A 122 -14.44 -8.66 16.04
C GLN A 122 -15.41 -7.64 15.41
N GLY A 123 -14.92 -6.49 14.95
CA GLY A 123 -15.72 -5.48 14.27
C GLY A 123 -16.38 -5.96 12.98
N PHE A 124 -15.88 -7.06 12.37
CA PHE A 124 -16.48 -7.66 11.17
C PHE A 124 -17.49 -8.77 11.48
N VAL A 125 -17.55 -9.24 12.72
CA VAL A 125 -18.34 -10.41 13.09
C VAL A 125 -19.67 -9.95 13.69
N ALA A 126 -20.76 -10.24 12.98
CA ALA A 126 -22.10 -9.74 13.29
C ALA A 126 -22.58 -10.08 14.71
N GLU A 127 -22.17 -11.23 15.26
CA GLU A 127 -22.54 -11.69 16.60
C GLU A 127 -22.10 -10.72 17.72
N TYR A 128 -20.99 -10.00 17.54
CA TYR A 128 -20.53 -9.02 18.53
C TYR A 128 -21.31 -7.69 18.47
N GLY A 129 -22.13 -7.47 17.44
CA GLY A 129 -23.01 -6.30 17.34
C GLY A 129 -22.29 -4.95 17.29
N HIS A 130 -21.01 -4.93 16.90
CA HIS A 130 -20.25 -3.69 16.79
C HIS A 130 -20.64 -2.91 15.53
N ASP A 131 -21.01 -1.66 15.71
CA ASP A 131 -21.20 -0.75 14.57
C ASP A 131 -19.84 -0.27 14.01
N TYR A 132 -19.79 0.05 12.73
CA TYR A 132 -18.62 0.68 12.09
C TYR A 132 -18.69 2.21 12.26
N MET A 133 -17.54 2.86 12.10
CA MET A 133 -17.46 4.32 12.11
C MET A 133 -17.20 4.85 10.69
N GLU A 134 -17.94 5.85 10.25
CA GLU A 134 -17.53 6.60 9.05
C GLU A 134 -16.28 7.43 9.35
N LEU A 135 -15.24 7.28 8.53
CA LEU A 135 -14.01 8.05 8.64
C LEU A 135 -13.98 9.17 7.60
N LYS A 136 -13.87 10.41 8.07
CA LYS A 136 -13.81 11.64 7.26
C LYS A 136 -12.58 12.45 7.67
N PRO A 137 -12.05 13.35 6.83
CA PRO A 137 -10.90 14.20 7.19
C PRO A 137 -11.05 14.96 8.52
N ALA A 138 -12.29 15.32 8.91
CA ALA A 138 -12.56 16.03 10.16
C ALA A 138 -12.63 15.11 11.40
N SER A 139 -12.70 13.79 11.21
CA SER A 139 -12.86 12.80 12.27
C SER A 139 -11.58 12.00 12.55
N VAL A 140 -10.45 12.38 11.94
CA VAL A 140 -9.15 11.71 12.06
C VAL A 140 -8.00 12.67 12.30
#